data_AF-A0A6G3MIM3-F1
#
_entry.id   AF-A0A6G3MIM3-F1
#
_cell.length_a   1.000
_cell.length_b   1.000
_cell.length_c   1.000
_cell.angle_alpha   90.00
_cell.angle_beta   90.00
_cell.angle_gamma   90.00
#
_symmetry.space_group_name_H-M   'P 1'
#
loop_
_entity.id
_entity.type
_entity.pdbx_description
1 polymer ?
#
loop_
_entity_poly.entity_id
_entity_poly.type
_entity_poly.pdbx_seq_one_letter_code
_entity_poly.pdbx_strand_id
1 'polypeptide(L)'
;ADFLTLATRCKYEAQDYHYKNGIHMPCDILCNRIGSLNQVYTQMAGQRPLGCCILMIGVDDEHGAMLYKVDPAGLSVPFRGISVGAKYVEASALLERKIKKKMPATREETLEVALAVLIQTVGADLKATDIEVAEVSFQDPNFRILPDDEVEEFLNRISDKS
;
A
#
# COMPACT_ATOMS: atom_id res chain seq x y z
N ALA A 1 -7.28 8.12 -15.23
CA ALA A 1 -6.28 8.93 -15.97
C ALA A 1 -5.10 9.29 -15.06
N ASP A 2 -5.30 10.10 -14.01
CA ASP A 2 -4.22 10.55 -13.10
C ASP A 2 -3.38 9.40 -12.52
N PHE A 3 -4.02 8.32 -12.07
CA PHE A 3 -3.32 7.13 -11.58
C PHE A 3 -2.38 6.52 -12.63
N LEU A 4 -2.83 6.39 -13.88
CA LEU A 4 -2.00 5.80 -14.94
C LEU A 4 -0.78 6.69 -15.26
N THR A 5 -0.96 8.01 -15.23
CA THR A 5 0.13 8.97 -15.36
C THR A 5 1.14 8.79 -14.24
N LEU A 6 0.67 8.71 -13.00
CA LEU A 6 1.55 8.58 -11.84
C LEU A 6 2.24 7.22 -11.79
N ALA A 7 1.53 6.12 -12.09
CA ALA A 7 2.11 4.78 -12.18
C ALA A 7 3.18 4.69 -13.29
N THR A 8 2.94 5.30 -14.44
CA THR A 8 3.93 5.40 -15.52
C THR A 8 5.15 6.19 -15.06
N ARG A 9 4.94 7.28 -14.30
CA ARG A 9 6.04 8.06 -13.74
C ARG A 9 6.84 7.28 -12.70
N CYS A 10 6.20 6.52 -11.83
CA CYS A 10 6.87 5.64 -10.87
C CYS A 10 7.78 4.63 -11.57
N LYS A 11 7.27 3.96 -12.62
CA LYS A 11 8.07 3.02 -13.42
C LYS A 11 9.27 3.69 -14.06
N TYR A 12 9.07 4.87 -14.65
CA TYR A 12 10.14 5.65 -15.26
C TYR A 12 11.23 6.02 -14.23
N GLU A 13 10.86 6.58 -13.08
CA GLU A 13 11.81 6.99 -12.05
C GLU A 13 12.59 5.79 -11.49
N ALA A 14 11.92 4.66 -11.27
CA ALA A 14 12.57 3.42 -10.81
C ALA A 14 13.57 2.86 -11.84
N GLN A 15 13.21 2.87 -13.13
CA GLN A 15 14.09 2.41 -14.22
C GLN A 15 15.28 3.34 -14.42
N ASP A 16 15.06 4.66 -14.41
CA ASP A 16 16.12 5.66 -14.54
C ASP A 16 17.10 5.59 -13.36
N TYR A 17 16.58 5.38 -12.14
CA TYR A 17 17.41 5.17 -10.96
C TYR A 17 18.28 3.92 -11.11
N HIS A 18 17.71 2.80 -11.55
CA HIS A 18 18.46 1.57 -11.79
C HIS A 18 19.52 1.75 -12.89
N TYR A 19 19.18 2.42 -13.99
CA TYR A 19 20.12 2.72 -15.07
C TYR A 19 21.32 3.55 -14.58
N LYS A 20 21.10 4.52 -13.70
CA LYS A 20 22.16 5.42 -13.19
C LYS A 20 23.00 4.81 -12.09
N ASN A 21 22.39 4.04 -11.19
CA ASN A 21 23.03 3.57 -9.96
C ASN A 21 23.37 2.07 -9.96
N GLY A 22 22.85 1.29 -10.91
CA GLY A 22 23.07 -0.14 -11.01
C GLY A 22 22.37 -0.99 -9.94
N ILE A 23 21.45 -0.39 -9.17
CA ILE A 23 20.69 -1.06 -8.10
C ILE A 23 19.20 -0.71 -8.21
N HIS A 24 18.34 -1.58 -7.67
CA HIS A 24 16.90 -1.29 -7.59
C HIS A 24 16.65 -0.08 -6.69
N MET A 25 15.69 0.76 -7.08
CA MET A 25 15.34 1.96 -6.32
C MET A 25 14.64 1.58 -5.01
N PRO A 26 15.16 1.99 -3.84
CA PRO A 26 14.49 1.79 -2.56
C PRO A 26 13.11 2.45 -2.52
N CYS A 27 12.19 1.85 -1.78
CA CYS A 27 10.77 2.26 -1.75
C CYS A 27 10.62 3.69 -1.21
N ASP A 28 11.32 4.03 -0.13
CA ASP A 28 11.33 5.34 0.49
C ASP A 28 11.86 6.42 -0.47
N ILE A 29 12.94 6.13 -1.21
CA ILE A 29 13.51 7.05 -2.20
C ILE A 29 12.51 7.29 -3.34
N LEU A 30 11.85 6.24 -3.84
CA LEU A 30 10.81 6.37 -4.87
C LEU A 30 9.63 7.21 -4.34
N CYS A 31 9.16 6.95 -3.13
CA CYS A 31 8.06 7.71 -2.53
C CYS A 31 8.39 9.20 -2.38
N ASN A 32 9.59 9.52 -1.88
CA ASN A 32 10.05 10.90 -1.72
C ASN A 32 10.24 11.60 -3.06
N ARG A 33 10.69 10.87 -4.09
CA ARG A 33 10.80 11.39 -5.45
C ARG A 33 9.44 11.73 -6.04
N ILE A 34 8.46 10.84 -5.90
CA ILE A 34 7.10 11.08 -6.39
C ILE A 34 6.42 12.20 -5.60
N GLY A 35 6.59 12.26 -4.29
CA GLY A 35 6.10 13.37 -3.46
C GLY A 35 6.65 14.72 -3.93
N SER A 36 7.95 14.79 -4.20
CA SER A 36 8.60 15.99 -4.73
C SER A 36 8.04 16.41 -6.10
N LEU A 37 7.75 15.47 -6.98
CA LEU A 37 7.13 15.76 -8.28
C LEU A 37 5.68 16.22 -8.14
N ASN A 38 4.90 15.59 -7.26
CA ASN A 38 3.53 16.02 -6.95
C ASN A 38 3.51 17.44 -6.40
N GLN A 39 4.47 17.79 -5.54
CA GLN A 39 4.61 19.11 -4.96
C GLN A 39 4.84 20.19 -6.03
N VAL A 40 5.57 19.90 -7.11
CA VAL A 40 5.74 20.86 -8.22
C VAL A 40 4.39 21.25 -8.82
N TYR A 41 3.46 20.29 -8.98
CA TYR A 41 2.12 20.57 -9.48
C TYR A 41 1.27 21.43 -8.53
N THR A 42 1.57 21.45 -7.23
CA THR A 42 0.86 22.30 -6.27
C THR A 42 1.37 23.73 -6.25
N GLN A 43 2.64 23.94 -6.60
CA GLN A 43 3.27 25.25 -6.63
C GLN A 43 3.15 25.97 -7.98
N MET A 44 3.02 25.23 -9.08
CA MET A 44 2.89 25.81 -10.42
C MET A 44 1.47 26.29 -10.71
N ALA A 45 1.29 27.60 -10.79
CA ALA A 45 0.03 28.20 -11.22
C ALA A 45 -0.36 27.72 -12.64
N GLY A 46 -1.63 27.36 -12.82
CA GLY A 46 -2.16 26.88 -14.10
C GLY A 46 -1.98 25.38 -14.36
N GLN A 47 -1.27 24.66 -13.49
CA GLN A 47 -1.25 23.20 -13.49
C GLN A 47 -2.27 22.65 -12.49
N ARG A 48 -2.92 21.53 -12.82
CA ARG A 48 -3.80 20.83 -11.90
C ARG A 48 -3.01 19.73 -11.17
N PRO A 49 -3.06 19.63 -9.83
CA PRO A 49 -2.51 18.50 -9.10
C PRO A 49 -3.16 17.17 -9.52
N LEU A 50 -2.37 16.09 -9.49
CA LEU A 50 -2.87 14.74 -9.75
C LEU A 50 -3.80 14.32 -8.61
N GLY A 51 -5.07 14.05 -8.92
CA GLY A 51 -6.12 13.76 -7.94
C GLY A 51 -6.12 12.32 -7.43
N CYS A 52 -4.95 11.74 -7.20
CA CYS A 52 -4.81 10.36 -6.74
C CYS A 52 -3.78 10.23 -5.62
N CYS A 53 -4.03 9.30 -4.71
CA CYS A 53 -3.10 8.90 -3.67
C CYS A 53 -2.50 7.54 -4.05
N ILE A 54 -1.23 7.32 -3.72
CA ILE A 54 -0.56 6.05 -3.94
C ILE A 54 -0.15 5.44 -2.60
N LEU A 55 -0.44 4.15 -2.44
CA LEU A 55 0.20 3.31 -1.44
C LEU A 55 1.34 2.54 -2.11
N MET A 56 2.50 2.56 -1.47
CA MET A 56 3.70 1.84 -1.92
C MET A 56 4.12 0.88 -0.83
N ILE A 57 4.38 -0.36 -1.20
CA ILE A 57 4.93 -1.38 -0.31
C ILE A 57 6.26 -1.86 -0.87
N GLY A 58 7.17 -2.22 0.03
CA GLY A 58 8.47 -2.77 -0.33
C GLY A 58 9.15 -3.40 0.86
N VAL A 59 10.23 -4.12 0.58
CA VAL A 59 11.15 -4.64 1.58
C VAL A 59 12.57 -4.26 1.17
N ASP A 60 13.40 -3.90 2.13
CA ASP A 60 14.84 -3.79 1.94
C ASP A 60 15.58 -4.22 3.22
N ASP A 61 16.88 -4.47 3.07
CA ASP A 61 17.73 -4.96 4.16
C ASP A 61 18.02 -3.90 5.24
N GLU A 62 17.79 -2.61 4.96
CA GLU A 62 18.13 -1.49 5.84
C GLU A 62 16.97 -1.08 6.77
N HIS A 63 15.77 -0.97 6.21
CA HIS A 63 14.56 -0.44 6.84
C HIS A 63 13.51 -1.51 7.13
N GLY A 64 13.66 -2.73 6.62
CA GLY A 64 12.67 -3.77 6.83
C GLY A 64 11.53 -3.70 5.82
N ALA A 65 10.35 -4.17 6.23
CA ALA A 65 9.12 -4.00 5.47
C ALA A 65 8.61 -2.55 5.59
N MET A 66 8.29 -1.94 4.46
CA MET A 66 7.87 -0.55 4.35
C MET A 66 6.49 -0.43 3.72
N LEU A 67 5.70 0.51 4.25
CA LEU A 67 4.42 0.94 3.70
C LEU A 67 4.38 2.46 3.71
N TYR A 68 4.28 3.07 2.52
CA TYR A 68 4.24 4.51 2.35
C TYR A 68 2.93 4.94 1.72
N LYS A 69 2.49 6.15 2.09
CA LYS A 69 1.44 6.87 1.38
C LYS A 69 2.03 8.13 0.77
N VAL A 70 1.79 8.33 -0.52
CA VAL A 70 2.09 9.58 -1.23
C VAL A 70 0.78 10.23 -1.66
N ASP A 71 0.54 11.46 -1.24
CA ASP A 71 -0.70 12.19 -1.55
C ASP A 71 -0.51 13.25 -2.67
N PRO A 72 -1.62 13.80 -3.21
CA PRO A 72 -1.58 14.86 -4.22
C PRO A 72 -0.83 16.13 -3.79
N ALA A 73 -0.72 16.39 -2.49
CA ALA A 73 -0.02 17.56 -1.96
C ALA A 73 1.50 17.38 -1.99
N GLY A 74 1.98 16.17 -2.30
CA GLY A 74 3.39 15.80 -2.31
C GLY A 74 3.90 15.28 -0.98
N LEU A 75 3.01 15.02 -0.02
CA LEU A 75 3.40 14.46 1.26
C LEU A 75 3.66 12.94 1.11
N SER A 76 4.89 12.53 1.42
CA SER A 76 5.35 11.14 1.46
C SER A 76 5.59 10.75 2.92
N VAL A 77 4.82 9.80 3.46
CA VAL A 77 4.88 9.42 4.88
C VAL A 77 4.85 7.90 5.04
N PRO A 78 5.71 7.31 5.89
CA PRO A 78 5.66 5.89 6.24
C PRO A 78 4.55 5.59 7.26
N PHE A 79 3.96 4.40 7.15
CA PHE A 79 2.90 3.91 8.03
C PHE A 79 3.17 2.47 8.46
N ARG A 80 2.73 2.12 9.68
CA ARG A 80 2.65 0.73 10.14
C ARG A 80 1.38 0.01 9.67
N GLY A 81 0.41 0.80 9.22
CA GLY A 81 -0.86 0.37 8.64
C GLY A 81 -1.65 1.62 8.25
N ILE A 82 -2.20 1.63 7.04
CA ILE A 82 -2.99 2.75 6.53
C ILE A 82 -4.12 2.23 5.65
N SER A 83 -5.21 2.99 5.58
CA SER A 83 -6.29 2.78 4.62
C SER A 83 -6.54 4.06 3.84
N VAL A 84 -7.04 3.92 2.61
CA VAL A 84 -7.38 5.03 1.71
C VAL A 84 -8.72 4.74 1.04
N GLY A 85 -9.36 5.77 0.45
CA GLY A 85 -10.64 5.62 -0.26
C GLY A 85 -11.86 6.03 0.57
N ALA A 86 -13.05 5.64 0.13
CA ALA A 86 -14.32 6.23 0.60
C ALA A 86 -14.60 6.02 2.10
N LYS A 87 -14.24 4.85 2.65
CA LYS A 87 -14.47 4.49 4.06
C LYS A 87 -13.20 4.55 4.92
N TYR A 88 -12.19 5.32 4.51
CA TYR A 88 -10.89 5.32 5.19
C TYR A 88 -10.96 5.75 6.67
N VAL A 89 -11.92 6.60 7.06
CA VAL A 89 -12.07 7.05 8.45
C VAL A 89 -12.38 5.87 9.38
N GLU A 90 -13.34 5.04 8.98
CA GLU A 90 -13.75 3.85 9.73
C GLU A 90 -12.67 2.78 9.71
N ALA A 91 -12.13 2.47 8.52
CA ALA A 91 -11.06 1.49 8.35
C ALA A 91 -9.81 1.88 9.14
N SER A 92 -9.41 3.16 9.13
CA SER A 92 -8.23 3.63 9.87
C SER A 92 -8.42 3.50 11.38
N ALA A 93 -9.61 3.83 11.90
CA ALA A 93 -9.89 3.65 13.33
C ALA A 93 -9.86 2.17 13.75
N LEU A 94 -10.40 1.27 12.92
CA LEU A 94 -10.35 -0.17 13.14
C LEU A 94 -8.91 -0.72 13.10
N LEU A 95 -8.16 -0.33 12.07
CA LEU A 95 -6.77 -0.73 11.87
C LEU A 95 -5.89 -0.25 13.02
N GLU A 96 -6.03 1.01 13.44
CA GLU A 96 -5.29 1.58 14.56
C GLU A 96 -5.57 0.82 15.86
N ARG A 97 -6.83 0.49 16.16
CA ARG A 97 -7.19 -0.32 17.33
C ARG A 97 -6.55 -1.70 17.30
N LYS A 98 -6.60 -2.41 16.16
CA LYS A 98 -6.00 -3.75 16.01
C LYS A 98 -4.47 -3.70 16.17
N ILE A 99 -3.81 -2.78 15.48
CA ILE A 99 -2.35 -2.60 15.54
C ILE A 99 -1.88 -2.21 16.95
N LYS A 100 -2.59 -1.30 17.63
CA LYS A 100 -2.27 -0.91 19.02
C LYS A 100 -2.43 -2.06 20.00
N LYS A 101 -3.43 -2.93 19.79
CA LYS A 101 -3.65 -4.11 20.62
C LYS A 101 -2.53 -5.14 20.43
N LYS A 102 -2.17 -5.42 19.18
CA LYS A 102 -1.06 -6.30 18.81
C LYS A 102 -0.59 -5.94 17.40
N MET A 103 0.69 -5.57 17.28
CA MET A 103 1.32 -5.46 15.98
C MET A 103 1.41 -6.87 15.36
N PRO A 104 0.88 -7.10 14.15
CA PRO A 104 1.08 -8.37 13.46
C PRO A 104 2.58 -8.57 13.19
N ALA A 105 3.10 -9.74 13.55
CA ALA A 105 4.51 -10.09 13.41
C ALA A 105 4.75 -11.16 12.34
N THR A 106 3.69 -11.79 11.87
CA THR A 106 3.73 -12.84 10.84
C THR A 106 2.90 -12.44 9.63
N ARG A 107 3.14 -13.13 8.51
CA ARG A 107 2.36 -12.98 7.27
C ARG A 107 0.89 -13.23 7.53
N GLU A 108 0.58 -14.33 8.21
CA GLU A 108 -0.78 -14.76 8.50
C GLU A 108 -1.51 -13.73 9.38
N GLU A 109 -0.85 -13.23 10.44
CA GLU A 109 -1.44 -12.18 11.28
C GLU A 109 -1.67 -10.88 10.51
N THR A 110 -0.78 -10.54 9.57
CA THR A 110 -0.90 -9.33 8.75
C THR A 110 -2.10 -9.41 7.81
N LEU A 111 -2.23 -10.54 7.09
CA LEU A 111 -3.36 -10.81 6.20
C LEU A 111 -4.68 -10.88 6.98
N GLU A 112 -4.70 -11.57 8.13
CA GLU A 112 -5.89 -11.63 8.98
C GLU A 112 -6.33 -10.25 9.49
N VAL A 113 -5.39 -9.40 9.92
CA VAL A 113 -5.70 -8.03 10.36
C VAL A 113 -6.24 -7.20 9.20
N ALA A 114 -5.58 -7.22 8.04
CA ALA A 114 -5.98 -6.43 6.88
C ALA A 114 -7.37 -6.82 6.37
N LEU A 115 -7.62 -8.12 6.16
CA LEU A 115 -8.90 -8.64 5.69
C LEU A 115 -10.01 -8.43 6.72
N ALA A 116 -9.75 -8.65 8.02
CA ALA A 116 -10.75 -8.42 9.04
C ALA A 116 -11.13 -6.92 9.15
N VAL A 117 -10.20 -5.99 8.95
CA VAL A 117 -10.52 -4.55 8.88
C VAL A 117 -11.40 -4.28 7.66
N LEU A 118 -11.07 -4.86 6.51
CA LEU A 118 -11.81 -4.65 5.27
C LEU A 118 -13.26 -5.17 5.39
N ILE A 119 -13.45 -6.42 5.81
CA ILE A 119 -14.78 -7.04 6.01
C ILE A 119 -15.63 -6.20 6.97
N GLN A 120 -15.07 -5.83 8.14
CA GLN A 120 -15.79 -5.02 9.13
C GLN A 120 -16.17 -3.65 8.59
N THR A 121 -15.28 -3.01 7.80
CA THR A 121 -15.55 -1.68 7.21
C THR A 121 -16.58 -1.77 6.09
N VAL A 122 -16.53 -2.81 5.26
CA VAL A 122 -17.51 -3.03 4.20
C VAL A 122 -18.88 -3.33 4.81
N GLY A 123 -18.92 -4.13 5.87
CA GLY A 123 -20.14 -4.54 6.57
C GLY A 123 -20.89 -5.66 5.84
N ALA A 124 -20.17 -6.46 5.04
CA ALA A 124 -20.70 -7.59 4.31
C ALA A 124 -19.64 -8.68 4.20
N ASP A 125 -20.09 -9.93 4.01
CA ASP A 125 -19.22 -11.04 3.67
C ASP A 125 -18.59 -10.79 2.28
N LEU A 126 -17.30 -11.05 2.16
CA LEU A 126 -16.53 -10.91 0.93
C LEU A 126 -16.16 -12.30 0.43
N LYS A 127 -16.18 -12.48 -0.89
CA LYS A 127 -15.58 -13.64 -1.57
C LYS A 127 -14.20 -13.27 -2.06
N ALA A 128 -13.33 -14.26 -2.33
CA ALA A 128 -12.03 -13.99 -2.94
C ALA A 128 -12.16 -13.18 -4.26
N THR A 129 -13.20 -13.44 -5.06
CA THR A 129 -13.44 -12.71 -6.32
C THR A 129 -13.83 -11.24 -6.16
N ASP A 130 -14.16 -10.79 -4.94
CA ASP A 130 -14.56 -9.41 -4.67
C ASP A 130 -13.36 -8.49 -4.35
N ILE A 131 -12.18 -9.08 -4.10
CA ILE A 131 -10.98 -8.37 -3.63
C ILE A 131 -9.72 -8.86 -4.33
N GLU A 132 -8.72 -7.98 -4.44
CA GLU A 132 -7.36 -8.37 -4.83
C GLU A 132 -6.44 -8.14 -3.62
N VAL A 133 -5.64 -9.14 -3.30
CA VAL A 133 -4.65 -9.06 -2.21
C VAL A 133 -3.27 -9.20 -2.83
N ALA A 134 -2.36 -8.31 -2.44
CA ALA A 134 -0.98 -8.39 -2.84
C ALA A 134 -0.04 -8.18 -1.66
N GLU A 135 1.11 -8.82 -1.73
CA GLU A 135 2.12 -8.79 -0.68
C GLU A 135 3.53 -8.67 -1.26
N VAL A 136 4.45 -8.34 -0.35
CA VAL A 136 5.90 -8.38 -0.57
C VAL A 136 6.53 -8.88 0.73
N SER A 137 7.57 -9.70 0.64
CA SER A 137 8.19 -10.33 1.81
C SER A 137 9.70 -10.46 1.64
N PHE A 138 10.43 -10.73 2.72
CA PHE A 138 11.87 -11.02 2.63
C PHE A 138 12.16 -12.36 1.94
N GLN A 139 11.24 -13.31 2.04
CA GLN A 139 11.35 -14.63 1.43
C GLN A 139 11.15 -14.56 -0.09
N ASP A 140 10.21 -13.72 -0.53
CA ASP A 140 9.97 -13.38 -1.93
C ASP A 140 9.81 -11.85 -2.04
N PRO A 141 10.90 -11.13 -2.40
CA PRO A 141 10.90 -9.66 -2.46
C PRO A 141 10.16 -9.12 -3.68
N ASN A 142 9.60 -9.99 -4.54
CA ASN A 142 8.76 -9.57 -5.63
C ASN A 142 7.36 -9.23 -5.11
N PHE A 143 6.74 -8.23 -5.74
CA PHE A 143 5.32 -7.95 -5.54
C PHE A 143 4.50 -9.13 -6.08
N ARG A 144 3.81 -9.84 -5.19
CA ARG A 144 3.00 -11.01 -5.52
C ARG A 144 1.54 -10.70 -5.27
N ILE A 145 0.71 -10.90 -6.29
CA ILE A 145 -0.75 -10.96 -6.14
C ILE A 145 -1.11 -12.37 -5.70
N LEU A 146 -1.87 -12.49 -4.61
CA LEU A 146 -2.30 -13.78 -4.08
C LEU A 146 -3.40 -14.35 -4.99
N PRO A 147 -3.36 -15.65 -5.29
CA PRO A 147 -4.43 -16.31 -6.02
C PRO A 147 -5.70 -16.44 -5.15
N ASP A 148 -6.86 -16.51 -5.80
CA ASP A 148 -8.16 -16.50 -5.13
C ASP A 148 -8.33 -17.63 -4.11
N ASP A 149 -7.76 -18.81 -4.37
CA ASP A 149 -7.79 -19.95 -3.45
C ASP A 149 -7.10 -19.65 -2.12
N GLU A 150 -5.93 -19.02 -2.18
CA GLU A 150 -5.19 -18.57 -0.99
C GLU A 150 -5.95 -17.48 -0.23
N VAL A 151 -6.58 -16.53 -0.94
CA VAL A 151 -7.42 -15.49 -0.32
C VAL A 151 -8.64 -16.11 0.37
N GLU A 152 -9.30 -17.06 -0.27
CA GLU A 152 -10.48 -17.76 0.25
C GLU A 152 -10.15 -18.53 1.54
N GLU A 153 -8.97 -19.16 1.64
CA GLU A 153 -8.50 -19.80 2.87
C GLU A 153 -8.43 -18.81 4.05
N PHE A 154 -7.92 -17.60 3.83
CA PHE A 154 -7.87 -16.57 4.86
C PHE A 154 -9.25 -16.02 5.21
N LEU A 155 -10.14 -15.83 4.24
CA LEU A 155 -11.51 -15.40 4.49
C LEU A 155 -12.26 -16.41 5.36
N ASN A 156 -12.15 -17.71 5.07
CA ASN A 156 -12.75 -18.78 5.86
C ASN A 156 -12.21 -18.80 7.31
N ARG A 157 -10.90 -18.66 7.48
CA ARG A 157 -10.27 -18.58 8.82
C ARG A 157 -10.78 -17.41 9.67
N ILE A 158 -11.12 -16.29 9.06
CA ILE A 158 -11.65 -15.11 9.76
C ILE A 158 -13.09 -15.35 10.18
N SER A 159 -13.90 -15.95 9.31
CA SER A 159 -15.28 -16.34 9.60
C SER A 159 -15.36 -17.34 10.75
N ASP A 160 -14.47 -18.34 10.80
CA ASP A 160 -14.45 -19.34 11.87
C ASP A 160 -14.04 -18.79 13.25
N LYS A 161 -13.38 -17.62 13.28
CA LYS A 161 -12.93 -16.94 14.51
C LYS A 161 -13.94 -15.92 15.04
N SER A 162 -14.96 -15.58 14.24
CA SER A 162 -15.95 -14.53 14.53
C SER A 162 -17.16 -15.11 15.26
#